data_AF-A0A8J2ZZY4-F1
#
_entry.id   AF-A0A8J2ZZY4-F1
#
_cell.length_a   1.000
_cell.length_b   1.000
_cell.length_c   1.000
_cell.angle_alpha   90.00
_cell.angle_beta   90.00
_cell.angle_gamma   90.00
#
_symmetry.space_group_name_H-M   'P 1'
#
loop_
_entity.id
_entity.type
_entity.pdbx_description
1 polymer ?
#
loop_
_entity_poly.entity_id
_entity_poly.type
_entity_poly.pdbx_seq_one_letter_code
_entity_poly.pdbx_strand_id
1 'polypeptide(L)' 'MKNHWLVMQRNNKEYTQAQVARLSGIERSYYTKIENGTMPSVKVAQRIAKVLNFDWTLFFVENRDKTSRKQKRPFE' A
#
# COMPACT_ATOMS: atom_id res chain seq x y z
N MET A 1 -4.15 -9.95 11.98
CA MET A 1 -5.09 -8.84 11.70
C MET A 1 -4.86 -8.40 10.27
N LYS A 2 -5.91 -8.23 9.47
CA LYS A 2 -5.79 -7.90 8.05
C LYS A 2 -5.64 -6.39 7.88
N ASN A 3 -4.69 -5.94 7.08
CA ASN A 3 -4.45 -4.53 6.75
C ASN A 3 -5.53 -4.03 5.80
N HIS A 4 -6.72 -3.80 6.35
CA HIS A 4 -7.92 -3.43 5.58
C HIS A 4 -7.72 -2.14 4.79
N TRP A 5 -6.93 -1.20 5.32
CA TRP A 5 -6.60 0.03 4.63
C TRP A 5 -5.84 -0.21 3.32
N LEU A 6 -4.90 -1.16 3.28
CA LEU A 6 -4.12 -1.48 2.09
C LEU A 6 -5.00 -2.14 1.01
N VAL A 7 -5.92 -3.01 1.44
CA VAL A 7 -6.92 -3.63 0.55
C VAL A 7 -7.80 -2.55 -0.09
N MET A 8 -8.25 -1.56 0.69
CA MET A 8 -9.02 -0.42 0.17
C MET A 8 -8.23 0.42 -0.82
N GLN A 9 -6.97 0.77 -0.53
CA GLN A 9 -6.11 1.52 -1.47
C GLN A 9 -5.93 0.78 -2.79
N ARG A 10 -5.71 -0.54 -2.72
CA ARG A 10 -5.61 -1.39 -3.90
C ARG A 10 -6.91 -1.41 -4.71
N ASN A 11 -8.06 -1.58 -4.05
CA ASN A 11 -9.37 -1.61 -4.71
C ASN A 11 -9.74 -0.25 -5.32
N ASN A 12 -9.37 0.87 -4.69
CA ASN A 12 -9.56 2.23 -5.24
C ASN A 12 -8.79 2.46 -6.54
N LYS A 13 -7.74 1.69 -6.79
CA LYS A 13 -6.96 1.69 -8.03
C LYS A 13 -7.36 0.56 -8.97
N GLU A 14 -8.39 -0.22 -8.63
CA GLU A 14 -8.88 -1.38 -9.39
C GLU A 14 -7.78 -2.42 -9.68
N TYR A 15 -6.76 -2.49 -8.83
CA TYR A 15 -5.68 -3.46 -9.00
C TYR A 15 -5.96 -4.77 -8.28
N THR A 16 -5.53 -5.86 -8.88
CA THR A 16 -5.44 -7.18 -8.23
C THR A 16 -4.14 -7.28 -7.43
N GLN A 17 -4.10 -8.20 -6.46
CA GLN A 17 -2.87 -8.51 -5.71
C GLN A 17 -1.69 -8.85 -6.63
N ALA A 18 -1.96 -9.57 -7.72
CA ALA A 18 -0.95 -9.96 -8.70
C ALA A 18 -0.40 -8.75 -9.48
N GLN A 19 -1.27 -7.80 -9.86
CA GLN A 19 -0.85 -6.57 -10.53
C GLN A 19 0.03 -5.72 -9.62
N VAL A 20 -0.38 -5.47 -8.37
CA VAL A 20 0.43 -4.68 -7.43
C VAL A 20 1.77 -5.36 -7.16
N ALA A 21 1.79 -6.68 -7.00
CA ALA A 21 3.02 -7.45 -6.79
C ALA A 21 3.96 -7.32 -8.00
N ARG A 22 3.45 -7.51 -9.22
CA ARG A 22 4.22 -7.36 -10.46
C ARG A 22 4.78 -5.94 -10.62
N LEU A 23 3.94 -4.91 -10.41
CA LEU A 23 4.34 -3.51 -10.53
C LEU A 23 5.34 -3.09 -9.44
N SER A 24 5.26 -3.70 -8.25
CA SER A 24 6.17 -3.45 -7.13
C SER A 24 7.43 -4.32 -7.18
N GLY A 25 7.53 -5.23 -8.16
CA GLY A 25 8.65 -6.17 -8.30
C GLY A 25 8.80 -7.08 -7.09
N ILE A 26 7.68 -7.61 -6.57
CA ILE A 26 7.64 -8.58 -5.47
C ILE A 26 6.78 -9.80 -5.85
N GLU A 27 6.90 -10.87 -5.07
CA GLU A 27 6.02 -12.02 -5.24
C GLU A 27 4.59 -11.73 -4.77
N ARG A 28 3.61 -12.31 -5.46
CA ARG A 28 2.19 -12.21 -5.08
C ARG A 28 1.94 -12.71 -3.66
N SER A 29 2.55 -13.85 -3.30
CA SER A 29 2.46 -14.45 -1.95
C SER A 29 2.98 -13.50 -0.87
N TYR A 30 4.06 -12.76 -1.18
CA TYR A 30 4.60 -11.74 -0.28
C TYR A 30 3.65 -10.56 -0.13
N TYR A 31 3.02 -10.09 -1.21
CA TYR A 31 1.98 -9.06 -1.12
C TYR A 31 0.77 -9.50 -0.28
N THR A 32 0.31 -10.75 -0.43
CA THR A 32 -0.76 -11.31 0.42
C THR A 32 -0.36 -11.33 1.89
N LYS A 33 0.89 -11.69 2.21
CA LYS A 33 1.42 -11.61 3.59
C LYS A 33 1.37 -10.19 4.14
N ILE A 34 1.69 -9.19 3.32
CA ILE A 34 1.62 -7.77 3.72
C ILE A 34 0.17 -7.36 4.00
N GLU A 35 -0.79 -7.74 3.14
CA GLU A 35 -2.22 -7.51 3.42
C GLU A 35 -2.71 -8.23 4.69
N ASN A 36 -2.05 -9.31 5.10
CA ASN A 36 -2.37 -10.07 6.32
C ASN A 36 -1.61 -9.60 7.58
N GLY A 37 -0.87 -8.48 7.50
CA GLY A 37 -0.18 -7.88 8.66
C GLY A 37 1.33 -8.06 8.68
N THR A 38 1.95 -8.58 7.61
CA THR A 38 3.42 -8.62 7.53
C THR A 38 3.97 -7.24 7.18
N MET A 39 4.94 -6.75 7.94
CA MET A 39 5.64 -5.51 7.58
C MET A 39 6.58 -5.73 6.39
N PRO A 40 6.41 -4.99 5.28
CA PRO A 40 7.37 -5.01 4.18
C PRO A 40 8.67 -4.30 4.57
N SER A 41 9.76 -4.62 3.88
CA SER A 41 10.98 -3.80 3.94
C SER A 41 10.72 -2.40 3.37
N VAL A 42 11.45 -1.39 3.84
CA VAL A 42 11.35 0.02 3.37
C VAL A 42 11.38 0.13 1.84
N LYS A 43 12.28 -0.61 1.17
CA LYS A 43 12.35 -0.66 -0.30
C LYS A 43 11.05 -1.14 -0.95
N VAL A 44 10.41 -2.17 -0.37
CA VAL A 44 9.15 -2.72 -0.88
C VAL A 44 7.99 -1.78 -0.59
N ALA A 45 7.94 -1.21 0.62
CA ALA A 45 6.96 -0.22 1.01
C ALA A 45 6.95 0.97 0.03
N GLN A 46 8.13 1.52 -0.29
CA GLN A 46 8.30 2.59 -1.27
C GLN A 46 7.77 2.22 -2.67
N ARG A 47 8.04 1.00 -3.13
CA ARG A 47 7.56 0.52 -4.44
C ARG A 47 6.03 0.39 -4.47
N ILE A 48 5.45 -0.26 -3.47
CA ILE A 48 3.98 -0.43 -3.37
C ILE A 48 3.30 0.94 -3.27
N ALA A 49 3.83 1.82 -2.44
CA ALA A 49 3.33 3.17 -2.24
C ALA A 49 3.37 3.99 -3.54
N LYS A 50 4.44 3.86 -4.34
CA LYS A 50 4.53 4.46 -5.67
C LYS A 50 3.46 3.92 -6.64
N VAL A 51 3.20 2.62 -6.63
CA VAL A 51 2.19 1.97 -7.48
C VAL A 51 0.77 2.37 -7.11
N LEU A 52 0.47 2.39 -5.81
CA LEU A 52 -0.85 2.69 -5.28
C LEU A 52 -1.07 4.19 -5.02
N ASN A 53 -0.03 5.01 -5.22
CA ASN A 53 -0.02 6.46 -5.07
C ASN A 53 -0.41 6.91 -3.64
N PHE A 54 0.29 6.38 -2.65
CA PHE A 54 0.22 6.81 -1.25
C PHE A 54 1.62 6.96 -0.66
N ASP A 55 1.72 7.40 0.59
CA ASP A 55 2.99 7.59 1.28
C ASP A 55 3.47 6.30 1.96
N TRP A 56 4.66 5.81 1.62
CA TRP A 56 5.17 4.52 2.15
C TRP A 56 5.32 4.51 3.67
N THR A 57 5.45 5.68 4.27
CA THR A 57 5.48 5.86 5.72
C THR A 57 4.22 5.35 6.39
N LEU A 58 3.07 5.30 5.68
CA LEU A 58 1.81 4.76 6.19
C LEU A 58 1.89 3.31 6.66
N PHE A 59 2.79 2.50 6.09
CA PHE A 59 3.07 1.15 6.58
C PHE A 59 3.64 1.11 8.01
N PHE A 60 4.21 2.23 8.47
CA PHE A 60 4.88 2.38 9.77
C PHE A 60 4.18 3.38 10.69
N VAL A 61 3.13 4.05 10.21
CA VAL A 61 2.36 5.07 10.96
C VAL A 61 1.20 4.45 11.75
N GLU A 62 1.04 3.13 11.76
CA GLU A 62 -0.07 2.40 12.39
C GLU A 62 -0.24 2.64 13.93
N ASN A 63 0.63 3.43 14.55
CA ASN A 63 0.51 3.92 15.94
C ASN A 63 0.19 5.42 16.09
N ARG A 64 -0.11 6.17 15.02
CA ARG A 64 -0.44 7.60 15.13
C ARG A 64 -1.76 7.89 14.42
N ASP A 65 -2.80 7.86 15.24
CA ASP A 65 -4.02 8.65 15.21
C ASP A 65 -4.71 8.96 13.87
N LYS A 66 -6.00 8.64 13.90
CA LYS A 66 -7.05 9.04 12.97
C LYS A 66 -7.05 10.56 12.78
N THR A 67 -6.32 11.11 11.81
CA THR A 67 -6.50 12.52 11.44
C THR A 67 -6.09 12.78 9.98
N SER A 68 -7.11 12.77 9.12
CA SER A 68 -7.31 13.65 7.96
C SER A 68 -6.07 14.23 7.23
N ARG A 69 -5.91 13.87 5.95
CA ARG A 69 -5.60 14.84 4.89
C ARG A 69 -5.89 14.30 3.48
N LYS A 70 -6.83 14.97 2.82
CA LYS A 70 -7.19 14.85 1.40
C LYS A 70 -5.91 14.90 0.53
N GLN A 71 -5.66 13.89 -0.30
CA GLN A 71 -4.77 14.06 -1.45
C GLN A 71 -5.63 14.37 -2.68
N LYS A 72 -5.81 15.67 -2.95
CA LYS A 72 -5.96 16.18 -4.32
C LYS A 72 -4.60 16.07 -5.01
N ARG A 73 -4.50 15.44 -6.18
CA ARG A 73 -3.69 15.77 -7.39
C ARG A 73 -4.18 14.87 -8.55
N PRO A 74 -4.22 15.27 -9.83
CA PRO A 74 -3.09 15.84 -10.61
C PRO A 74 -3.43 17.21 -11.25
N PHE A 75 -2.48 18.14 -11.33
CA PHE A 75 -1.54 18.33 -12.45
C PHE A 75 -2.27 18.80 -13.72
N GLU A 76 -2.48 20.11 -13.79
CA GLU A 76 -2.51 20.92 -15.02
C GLU A 76 -1.46 22.03 -14.85
#